data_AF-A0A971NH30-F1
#
_entry.id   AF-A0A971NH30-F1
#
_cell.length_a   1.000
_cell.length_b   1.000
_cell.length_c   1.000
_cell.angle_alpha   90.00
_cell.angle_beta   90.00
_cell.angle_gamma   90.00
#
_symmetry.space_group_name_H-M   'P 1'
#
loop_
_entity.id
_entity.type
_entity.pdbx_description
1 polymer ?
#
loop_
_entity_poly.entity_id
_entity_poly.type
_entity_poly.pdbx_seq_one_letter_code
_entity_poly.pdbx_strand_id
1 'polypeptide(L)'
;MNTATIVAIVIAFIFLILLIKLIKTPLRWALKLLINAISGVIILFLTNVLGGLIGFSLDITWLNAIVAGLLGFPGILLLLAIKYLF
;
A
#
# COMPACT_ATOMS: atom_id res chain seq x y z
N MET A 1 46.84 11.07 10.90
CA MET A 1 45.84 10.03 10.55
C MET A 1 46.36 9.26 9.36
N ASN A 2 46.27 7.93 9.39
CA ASN A 2 46.81 7.11 8.31
C ASN A 2 45.88 7.19 7.09
N THR A 3 46.40 7.20 5.87
CA THR A 3 45.59 7.27 4.64
C THR A 3 44.54 6.16 4.57
N ALA A 4 44.89 4.96 5.03
CA ALA A 4 43.96 3.83 5.16
C ALA A 4 42.75 4.12 6.07
N THR A 5 42.94 4.83 7.19
CA THR A 5 41.84 5.21 8.09
C THR A 5 40.90 6.23 7.45
N ILE A 6 41.43 7.15 6.64
CA ILE A 6 40.63 8.15 5.93
C ILE A 6 39.77 7.47 4.86
N VAL A 7 40.36 6.53 4.09
CA VAL A 7 39.63 5.75 3.07
C VAL A 7 38.53 4.89 3.70
N ALA A 8 38.81 4.21 4.82
CA ALA A 8 37.81 3.39 5.51
C ALA A 8 36.61 4.22 5.99
N ILE A 9 36.83 5.43 6.52
CA ILE A 9 35.76 6.33 6.96
C ILE A 9 34.87 6.75 5.78
N VAL A 10 35.48 7.09 4.63
CA VAL A 10 34.73 7.48 3.43
C VAL A 10 33.85 6.33 2.93
N ILE A 11 34.39 5.11 2.88
CA ILE A 11 33.64 3.92 2.46
C ILE A 11 32.48 3.63 3.43
N ALA A 12 32.74 3.67 4.74
CA ALA A 12 31.70 3.46 5.75
C ALA A 12 30.57 4.49 5.64
N PHE A 13 30.90 5.75 5.35
CA PHE A 13 29.92 6.81 5.17
C PHE A 13 29.05 6.60 3.93
N ILE A 14 29.65 6.19 2.81
CA ILE A 14 28.91 5.84 1.58
C ILE A 14 27.96 4.65 1.84
N PHE A 15 28.46 3.62 2.54
CA PHE A 15 27.66 2.45 2.87
C PHE A 15 26.46 2.79 3.76
N LEU A 16 26.66 3.67 4.75
CA LEU A 16 25.59 4.17 5.62
C LEU A 16 24.51 4.90 4.82
N ILE A 17 24.88 5.77 3.88
CA ILE A 17 23.93 6.50 3.03
C ILE A 17 23.11 5.52 2.17
N LEU A 18 23.76 4.49 1.60
CA LEU A 18 23.07 3.45 0.82
C LEU A 18 22.04 2.71 1.69
N LEU A 19 22.43 2.31 2.91
CA LEU A 19 21.56 1.57 3.82
C LEU A 19 20.32 2.39 4.20
N ILE A 20 20.50 3.68 4.52
CA ILE A 20 19.40 4.59 4.83
C ILE A 20 18.46 4.74 3.62
N LYS A 21 19.01 4.86 2.41
CA LYS A 21 18.21 5.02 1.19
C LYS A 21 17.40 3.76 0.88
N LEU A 22 18.00 2.59 1.10
CA LEU A 22 17.38 1.27 0.91
C LEU A 22 16.20 1.05 1.87
N ILE A 23 16.26 1.55 3.11
CA ILE A 23 15.16 1.43 4.09
C ILE A 23 14.08 2.50 3.85
N LYS A 24 14.45 3.71 3.43
CA LYS A 24 13.47 4.79 3.15
C LYS A 24 12.54 4.47 1.99
N THR A 25 13.02 3.73 0.99
CA THR A 25 12.21 3.39 -0.20
C THR A 25 10.99 2.53 0.15
N PRO A 26 11.11 1.34 0.78
CA PRO A 26 9.97 0.48 1.12
C PRO A 26 9.04 1.14 2.14
N LEU A 27 9.57 1.95 3.06
CA LEU A 27 8.74 2.66 4.04
C LEU A 27 7.76 3.65 3.37
N ARG A 28 8.20 4.36 2.32
CA ARG A 28 7.32 5.27 1.55
C ARG A 28 6.20 4.52 0.84
N TRP A 29 6.50 3.34 0.30
CA TRP A 29 5.49 2.49 -0.35
C TRP A 29 4.50 1.92 0.66
N ALA A 30 4.98 1.46 1.81
CA ALA A 30 4.13 0.98 2.91
C ALA A 30 3.16 2.07 3.39
N LEU A 31 3.63 3.30 3.56
CA LEU A 31 2.77 4.43 3.94
C LEU A 31 1.74 4.77 2.86
N LYS A 32 2.13 4.77 1.57
CA LYS A 32 1.17 4.96 0.47
C LYS A 32 0.10 3.87 0.44
N LEU A 33 0.51 2.60 0.62
CA LEU A 33 -0.43 1.49 0.71
C LEU A 33 -1.35 1.61 1.91
N LEU A 34 -0.85 2.08 3.06
CA LEU A 34 -1.67 2.29 4.25
C LEU A 34 -2.74 3.36 4.01
N ILE A 35 -2.37 4.51 3.40
CA ILE A 35 -3.32 5.58 3.09
C ILE A 35 -4.36 5.10 2.07
N ASN A 36 -3.95 4.38 1.04
CA ASN A 36 -4.87 3.81 0.06
C ASN A 36 -5.75 2.72 0.68
N ALA A 37 -5.23 1.89 1.58
CA ALA A 37 -6.05 0.90 2.28
C ALA A 37 -7.13 1.58 3.12
N ILE A 38 -6.80 2.65 3.85
CA ILE A 38 -7.78 3.42 4.63
C ILE A 38 -8.85 4.03 3.71
N SER A 39 -8.46 4.65 2.59
CA SER A 39 -9.43 5.19 1.63
C SER A 39 -10.33 4.08 1.06
N GLY A 40 -9.76 2.90 0.80
CA GLY A 40 -10.49 1.75 0.31
C GLY A 40 -11.47 1.16 1.32
N VAL A 41 -11.16 1.16 2.62
CA VAL A 41 -12.13 0.80 3.66
C VAL A 41 -13.32 1.76 3.62
N ILE A 42 -13.06 3.07 3.52
CA ILE A 42 -14.13 4.09 3.43
C ILE A 42 -15.00 3.83 2.20
N ILE A 43 -14.38 3.62 1.04
CA ILE A 43 -15.06 3.31 -0.21
C ILE A 43 -15.90 2.03 -0.09
N LEU A 44 -15.33 0.92 0.40
CA LEU A 44 -16.05 -0.33 0.59
C LEU A 44 -17.21 -0.21 1.57
N PHE A 45 -17.03 0.55 2.64
CA PHE A 45 -18.10 0.81 3.59
C PHE A 45 -19.26 1.55 2.93
N LEU A 46 -18.98 2.66 2.23
CA LEU A 46 -19.98 3.40 1.44
C LEU A 46 -20.68 2.50 0.43
N THR A 47 -19.91 1.68 -0.28
CA THR A 47 -20.49 0.81 -1.31
C THR A 47 -21.30 -0.34 -0.73
N ASN A 48 -20.97 -0.86 0.46
CA ASN A 48 -21.81 -1.83 1.16
C ASN A 48 -23.12 -1.22 1.64
N VAL A 49 -23.10 0.02 2.14
CA VAL A 49 -24.32 0.73 2.55
C VAL A 49 -25.24 0.95 1.35
N LEU A 50 -24.70 1.42 0.23
CA LEU A 50 -25.46 1.62 -1.01
C LEU A 50 -25.87 0.28 -1.65
N GLY A 51 -24.98 -0.69 -1.64
CA GLY A 51 -25.17 -2.02 -2.22
C GLY A 51 -26.17 -2.88 -1.47
N GLY A 52 -26.30 -2.67 -0.16
CA GLY A 52 -27.34 -3.33 0.66
C GLY A 52 -28.75 -3.05 0.16
N LEU A 53 -29.00 -1.91 -0.50
CA LEU A 53 -30.28 -1.58 -1.14
C LEU A 53 -30.54 -2.40 -2.41
N ILE A 54 -29.47 -2.83 -3.08
CA ILE A 54 -29.48 -3.54 -4.36
C ILE A 54 -29.25 -5.07 -4.14
N GLY A 55 -29.01 -5.48 -2.90
CA GLY A 55 -28.80 -6.89 -2.51
C GLY A 55 -27.37 -7.40 -2.69
N PHE A 56 -26.37 -6.52 -2.84
CA PHE A 56 -24.97 -6.91 -2.92
C PHE A 56 -24.14 -6.36 -1.75
N SER A 57 -23.20 -7.17 -1.27
CA SER A 57 -22.26 -6.79 -0.22
C SER A 57 -20.86 -7.31 -0.52
N LEU A 58 -19.83 -6.52 -0.23
CA LEU A 58 -18.42 -6.88 -0.35
C LEU A 58 -17.79 -6.96 1.04
N ASP A 59 -17.02 -8.00 1.29
CA ASP A 59 -16.38 -8.19 2.59
C ASP A 59 -15.31 -7.12 2.82
N ILE A 60 -15.33 -6.45 3.97
CA ILE A 60 -14.36 -5.40 4.32
C ILE A 60 -13.09 -6.07 4.85
N THR A 61 -12.24 -6.52 3.93
CA THR A 61 -10.94 -7.13 4.23
C THR A 61 -9.80 -6.20 3.80
N TRP A 62 -8.60 -6.42 4.37
CA TRP A 62 -7.40 -5.66 4.01
C TRP A 62 -7.07 -5.73 2.51
N LEU A 63 -7.24 -6.90 1.90
CA LEU A 63 -7.03 -7.10 0.45
C LEU A 63 -8.05 -6.31 -0.37
N ASN A 64 -9.34 -6.45 -0.05
CA ASN A 64 -10.40 -5.74 -0.76
C ASN A 64 -10.26 -4.22 -0.59
N ALA A 65 -9.86 -3.76 0.60
CA ALA A 65 -9.63 -2.35 0.88
C ALA A 65 -8.45 -1.81 0.07
N ILE A 66 -7.33 -2.54 -0.02
CA ILE A 66 -6.20 -2.12 -0.86
C ILE A 66 -6.63 -2.02 -2.34
N VAL A 67 -7.37 -3.01 -2.85
CA VAL A 67 -7.85 -3.02 -4.24
C VAL A 67 -8.84 -1.88 -4.51
N ALA A 68 -9.85 -1.71 -3.65
CA ALA A 68 -10.84 -0.64 -3.76
C ALA A 68 -10.22 0.75 -3.55
N GLY A 69 -9.20 0.87 -2.71
CA GLY A 69 -8.52 2.13 -2.44
C GLY A 69 -7.50 2.54 -3.49
N LEU A 70 -6.82 1.57 -4.12
CA LEU A 70 -5.91 1.81 -5.25
C LEU A 70 -6.67 2.10 -6.55
N LEU A 71 -7.72 1.33 -6.83
CA LEU A 71 -8.44 1.40 -8.10
C LEU A 71 -9.70 2.26 -8.02
N GLY A 72 -10.28 2.48 -6.84
CA GLY A 72 -11.54 3.21 -6.68
C GLY A 72 -12.74 2.43 -7.22
N PHE A 73 -13.60 3.12 -7.98
CA PHE A 73 -14.79 2.53 -8.60
C PHE A 73 -14.51 1.28 -9.48
N PRO A 74 -13.52 1.28 -10.41
CA PRO A 74 -13.21 0.06 -11.16
C PRO A 74 -12.71 -1.08 -10.26
N GLY A 75 -12.11 -0.77 -9.10
CA GLY A 75 -11.75 -1.77 -8.10
C GLY A 75 -12.96 -2.47 -7.49
N ILE A 76 -14.01 -1.71 -7.19
CA ILE A 76 -15.26 -2.28 -6.68
C ILE A 76 -15.90 -3.18 -7.74
N LEU A 77 -15.98 -2.74 -8.99
CA LEU A 77 -16.50 -3.57 -10.09
C LEU A 77 -15.72 -4.88 -10.24
N LEU A 78 -14.39 -4.82 -10.13
CA LEU A 78 -13.53 -5.99 -10.18
C LEU A 78 -13.80 -6.95 -9.01
N LEU A 79 -13.90 -6.42 -7.78
CA LEU A 79 -14.19 -7.23 -6.59
C LEU A 79 -15.58 -7.88 -6.67
N LEU A 80 -16.56 -7.16 -7.21
CA LEU A 80 -17.90 -7.67 -7.45
C LEU A 80 -17.85 -8.79 -8.50
N ALA A 81 -17.17 -8.55 -9.63
CA ALA A 81 -17.00 -9.57 -10.67
C ALA A 81 -16.33 -10.83 -10.11
N ILE A 82 -15.28 -10.69 -9.29
CA ILE A 82 -14.62 -11.82 -8.65
C ILE A 82 -15.58 -12.57 -7.72
N LYS A 83 -16.35 -11.86 -6.88
CA LYS A 83 -17.27 -12.48 -5.90
C LYS A 83 -18.47 -13.20 -6.54
N TYR A 84 -18.91 -12.78 -7.72
CA TYR A 84 -20.09 -13.36 -8.39
C TYR A 84 -19.75 -14.30 -9.55
N LEU A 85 -18.56 -14.19 -10.15
CA LEU A 85 -18.12 -15.09 -11.23
C LEU A 85 -17.34 -16.32 -10.73
N PHE A 86 -16.78 -16.26 -9.53
CA PHE A 86 -16.02 -17.34 -8.88
C PHE A 86 -16.59 -17.61 -7.49
#